data_AF-A0A8J8CDI6-F1
#
_entry.id   AF-A0A8J8CDI6-F1
#
_cell.length_a   1.000
_cell.length_b   1.000
_cell.length_c   1.000
_cell.angle_alpha   90.00
_cell.angle_beta   90.00
_cell.angle_gamma   90.00
#
_symmetry.space_group_name_H-M   'P 1'
#
loop_
_entity.id
_entity.type
_entity.pdbx_description
1 polymer ?
#
loop_
_entity_poly.entity_id
_entity_poly.type
_entity_poly.pdbx_seq_one_letter_code
_entity_poly.pdbx_strand_id
1 'polypeptide(L)'
;MGDADGVTIPIEQLRAAGLGPQVERLSTAVAEYLDADKTLDRVDSNVAVISDPFGGRAALLEYAAELLGDRARRYSISGIADGEDLPEIEGERALILEGCHYLYRRDIDGFDRLEAFLERLAMTNTLVITGWNRYSWQYLTAVQRIDEAFPLSITLPPLDAEQIESVIRAHDDGPYPDYVDTGEAGRIKTLDLVRHDVSLPGDRALSVPLVRPNLSWLVSWSIWDDAESIEAVVFEKLRRLSNGTPGIATSLWDRCVNEGMDGRTIAPAYIDDPVEDCHRISDDAAFLLWLVVALEGVERAQLADMLDQEAIGTEIQTLANKGIVRVEGTEVRLQPLGLHPAVEELHRRGLVWP
;
A
#
# COMPACT_ATOMS: atom_id res chain seq x y z
N MET A 1 -8.43 22.90 3.62
CA MET A 1 -8.74 21.65 2.90
C MET A 1 -7.42 20.90 2.89
N GLY A 2 -7.09 20.33 4.05
CA GLY A 2 -5.75 19.86 4.40
C GLY A 2 -5.80 18.35 4.61
N ASP A 3 -4.72 17.72 4.16
CA ASP A 3 -4.33 16.32 4.17
C ASP A 3 -5.28 15.28 4.78
N ALA A 4 -5.53 14.27 3.95
CA ALA A 4 -5.93 12.94 4.39
C ALA A 4 -4.93 12.44 5.43
N ASP A 5 -5.44 12.01 6.58
CA ASP A 5 -4.70 11.55 7.75
C ASP A 5 -4.06 10.17 7.49
N GLY A 6 -3.20 10.11 6.48
CA GLY A 6 -2.34 9.00 6.10
C GLY A 6 -0.91 9.50 6.05
N VAL A 7 -0.01 8.81 6.74
CA VAL A 7 1.42 9.13 6.75
C VAL A 7 1.92 9.23 5.30
N THR A 8 2.29 10.43 4.88
CA THR A 8 2.88 10.66 3.56
C THR A 8 4.38 10.53 3.68
N ILE A 9 4.96 9.59 2.92
CA ILE A 9 6.38 9.26 2.96
C ILE A 9 7.06 9.92 1.75
N PRO A 10 7.96 10.90 1.95
CA PRO A 10 8.68 11.55 0.85
C PRO A 10 9.46 10.57 -0.02
N ILE A 11 9.60 10.91 -1.31
CA ILE A 11 10.28 10.05 -2.30
C ILE A 11 11.74 9.74 -1.93
N GLU A 12 12.44 10.70 -1.31
CA GLU A 12 13.84 10.49 -0.93
C GLU A 12 13.99 9.46 0.19
N GLN A 13 12.99 9.36 1.08
CA GLN A 13 12.97 8.33 2.12
C GLN A 13 12.75 6.95 1.49
N LEU A 14 11.83 6.84 0.53
CA LEU A 14 11.59 5.60 -0.21
C LEU A 14 12.80 5.16 -1.02
N ARG A 15 13.50 6.11 -1.66
CA ARG A 15 14.74 5.84 -2.40
C ARG A 15 15.85 5.35 -1.47
N ALA A 16 16.05 6.02 -0.33
CA ALA A 16 17.01 5.60 0.67
C ALA A 16 16.69 4.21 1.25
N ALA A 17 15.41 3.88 1.38
CA ALA A 17 14.91 2.58 1.82
C ALA A 17 14.93 1.50 0.71
N GLY A 18 15.69 1.68 -0.37
CA GLY A 18 15.91 0.65 -1.38
C GLY A 18 14.87 0.56 -2.48
N LEU A 19 13.90 1.49 -2.57
CA LEU A 19 12.99 1.59 -3.73
C LEU A 19 13.60 2.33 -4.93
N GLY A 20 14.92 2.54 -4.93
CA GLY A 20 15.68 3.12 -6.04
C GLY A 20 15.33 2.54 -7.43
N PRO A 21 15.23 1.20 -7.60
CA PRO A 21 14.87 0.60 -8.89
C PRO A 21 13.49 1.02 -9.41
N GLN A 22 12.49 1.15 -8.54
CA GLN A 22 11.14 1.59 -8.91
C GLN A 22 11.16 3.06 -9.34
N VAL A 23 11.91 3.89 -8.60
CA VAL A 23 12.08 5.31 -8.92
C VAL A 23 12.82 5.49 -10.26
N GLU A 24 13.86 4.70 -10.50
CA GLU A 24 14.64 4.73 -11.76
C GLU A 24 13.80 4.30 -12.97
N ARG A 25 12.97 3.26 -12.83
CA ARG A 25 12.04 2.84 -13.89
C ARG A 25 11.06 3.95 -14.25
N LEU A 26 10.51 4.63 -13.25
CA LEU A 26 9.60 5.75 -13.45
C LEU A 26 10.31 6.95 -14.11
N SER A 27 11.49 7.32 -13.61
CA SER A 27 12.26 8.43 -14.19
C SER A 27 12.69 8.15 -15.62
N THR A 28 13.01 6.90 -15.94
CA THR A 28 13.37 6.47 -17.30
C THR A 28 12.19 6.64 -18.24
N ALA A 29 11.00 6.16 -17.85
CA ALA A 29 9.79 6.33 -18.66
C ALA A 29 9.45 7.81 -18.90
N VAL A 30 9.58 8.65 -17.87
CA VAL A 30 9.39 10.11 -18.00
C VAL A 30 10.45 10.73 -18.91
N ALA A 31 11.73 10.34 -18.78
CA ALA A 31 12.81 10.86 -19.62
C ALA A 31 12.63 10.47 -21.09
N GLU A 32 12.27 9.21 -21.37
CA GLU A 32 11.97 8.72 -22.72
C GLU A 32 10.82 9.49 -23.35
N TYR A 33 9.78 9.82 -22.57
CA TYR A 33 8.69 10.68 -23.01
C TYR A 33 9.16 12.12 -23.32
N LEU A 34 10.02 12.70 -22.48
CA LEU A 34 10.51 14.07 -22.65
C LEU A 34 11.51 14.24 -23.80
N ASP A 35 12.30 13.20 -24.11
CA ASP A 35 13.28 13.21 -25.20
C ASP A 35 12.63 13.01 -26.59
N ALA A 36 11.37 12.55 -26.63
CA ALA A 36 10.68 12.22 -27.87
C ALA A 36 10.22 13.46 -28.67
N ASP A 37 11.12 14.00 -29.50
CA ASP A 37 10.80 14.78 -30.72
C ASP A 37 10.35 13.85 -31.89
N LYS A 38 10.03 12.58 -31.59
CA LYS A 38 9.75 11.53 -32.58
C LYS A 38 8.29 11.09 -32.52
N THR A 39 7.58 11.40 -33.60
CA THR A 39 6.47 10.63 -34.16
C THR A 39 6.58 9.13 -33.88
N LEU A 40 5.69 8.56 -33.08
CA LEU A 40 5.44 7.12 -32.95
C LEU A 40 4.04 6.93 -32.36
N ASP A 41 3.33 5.87 -32.75
CA ASP A 41 2.07 5.43 -32.13
C ASP A 41 2.24 5.33 -30.61
N ARG A 42 1.44 6.09 -29.85
CA ARG A 42 1.75 6.48 -28.46
C ARG A 42 1.03 5.68 -27.36
N VAL A 43 0.41 4.55 -27.72
CA VAL A 43 -0.26 3.63 -26.78
C VAL A 43 0.75 2.94 -25.84
N ASP A 44 2.03 2.89 -26.20
CA ASP A 44 3.09 2.16 -25.47
C ASP A 44 3.70 2.93 -24.28
N SER A 45 3.14 4.08 -23.89
CA SER A 45 3.77 4.96 -22.89
C SER A 45 3.09 4.97 -21.51
N ASN A 46 1.92 4.35 -21.36
CA ASN A 46 1.15 4.44 -20.12
C ASN A 46 1.82 3.68 -18.96
N VAL A 47 1.84 4.32 -17.80
CA VAL A 47 2.49 3.80 -16.59
C VAL A 47 1.47 3.56 -15.49
N ALA A 48 1.49 2.37 -14.89
CA ALA A 48 0.73 2.05 -13.68
C ALA A 48 1.66 1.92 -12.49
N VAL A 49 1.48 2.75 -11.46
CA VAL A 49 2.14 2.65 -10.16
C VAL A 49 1.21 1.93 -9.20
N ILE A 50 1.64 0.78 -8.70
CA ILE A 50 0.81 -0.16 -7.92
C ILE A 50 1.45 -0.37 -6.55
N SER A 51 0.68 -0.21 -5.48
CA SER A 51 1.12 -0.59 -4.13
C SER A 51 -0.05 -1.08 -3.29
N ASP A 52 0.25 -1.77 -2.20
CA ASP A 52 -0.70 -1.91 -1.09
C ASP A 52 -1.14 -0.51 -0.60
N PRO A 53 -2.32 -0.38 0.04
CA PRO A 53 -2.66 0.81 0.82
C PRO A 53 -1.50 1.20 1.73
N PHE A 54 -1.23 2.51 1.83
CA PHE A 54 -0.13 3.05 2.64
C PHE A 54 1.28 2.62 2.18
N GLY A 55 1.41 2.05 0.98
CA GLY A 55 2.66 1.55 0.42
C GLY A 55 3.62 2.61 -0.13
N GLY A 56 3.26 3.89 -0.11
CA GLY A 56 4.11 4.99 -0.63
C GLY A 56 3.87 5.36 -2.10
N ARG A 57 2.83 4.81 -2.74
CA ARG A 57 2.45 5.14 -4.13
C ARG A 57 2.34 6.64 -4.40
N ALA A 58 1.74 7.40 -3.47
CA ALA A 58 1.56 8.85 -3.63
C ALA A 58 2.89 9.58 -3.85
N ALA A 59 3.97 9.14 -3.20
CA ALA A 59 5.29 9.76 -3.36
C ALA A 59 5.89 9.54 -4.76
N LEU A 60 5.66 8.38 -5.38
CA LEU A 60 6.11 8.16 -6.76
C LEU A 60 5.33 9.03 -7.75
N LEU A 61 4.02 9.23 -7.52
CA LEU A 61 3.20 10.09 -8.38
C LEU A 61 3.59 11.56 -8.21
N GLU A 62 3.89 12.00 -6.97
CA GLU A 62 4.46 13.33 -6.71
C GLU A 62 5.79 13.50 -7.43
N TYR A 63 6.70 12.52 -7.33
CA TYR A 63 7.99 12.57 -8.00
C TYR A 63 7.86 12.63 -9.53
N ALA A 64 6.92 11.89 -10.12
CA ALA A 64 6.61 12.03 -11.55
C ALA A 64 6.12 13.44 -11.89
N ALA A 65 5.28 14.05 -11.05
CA ALA A 65 4.80 15.40 -11.23
C ALA A 65 5.95 16.41 -11.19
N GLU A 66 6.88 16.26 -10.26
CA GLU A 66 8.10 17.08 -10.16
C GLU A 66 8.98 16.97 -11.41
N LEU A 67 9.17 15.75 -11.94
CA LEU A 67 9.96 15.52 -13.15
C LEU A 67 9.32 16.14 -14.40
N LEU A 68 7.99 16.08 -14.52
CA LEU A 68 7.24 16.59 -15.67
C LEU A 68 7.00 18.10 -15.59
N GLY A 69 6.97 18.66 -14.38
CA GLY A 69 6.76 20.08 -14.11
C GLY A 69 5.44 20.59 -14.69
N ASP A 70 5.49 21.70 -15.44
CA ASP A 70 4.35 22.35 -16.08
C ASP A 70 3.72 21.56 -17.24
N ARG A 71 4.32 20.43 -17.63
CA ARG A 71 3.82 19.57 -18.72
C ARG A 71 2.78 18.56 -18.25
N ALA A 72 2.70 18.32 -16.94
CA ALA A 72 1.76 17.38 -16.36
C ALA A 72 0.56 18.09 -15.75
N ARG A 73 -0.63 17.61 -16.07
CA ARG A 73 -1.83 17.89 -15.30
C ARG A 73 -2.01 16.79 -14.25
N ARG A 74 -2.34 17.17 -13.03
CA ARG A 74 -2.69 16.22 -11.96
C ARG A 74 -4.18 16.19 -11.75
N TYR A 75 -4.71 14.97 -11.60
CA TYR A 75 -6.10 14.73 -11.25
C TYR A 75 -6.16 13.64 -10.19
N SER A 76 -7.02 13.82 -9.20
CA SER A 76 -7.25 12.84 -8.13
C SER A 76 -8.72 12.50 -8.10
N ILE A 77 -9.03 11.21 -8.17
CA ILE A 77 -10.39 10.70 -8.01
C ILE A 77 -10.57 10.38 -6.53
N SER A 78 -11.61 10.95 -5.93
CA SER A 78 -12.00 10.69 -4.54
C SER A 78 -13.39 10.08 -4.49
N GLY A 79 -13.50 8.89 -3.90
CA GLY A 79 -14.76 8.16 -3.79
C GLY A 79 -15.18 7.49 -5.11
N ILE A 80 -16.00 6.44 -4.98
CA ILE A 80 -16.58 5.77 -6.15
C ILE A 80 -17.38 6.82 -6.92
N ALA A 81 -17.11 6.98 -8.20
CA ALA A 81 -17.65 8.14 -8.89
C ALA A 81 -18.93 7.79 -9.67
N ASP A 82 -20.05 8.42 -9.31
CA ASP A 82 -21.39 8.11 -9.84
C ASP A 82 -21.77 8.84 -11.16
N GLY A 83 -20.83 9.51 -11.85
CA GLY A 83 -21.06 10.07 -13.20
C GLY A 83 -20.13 11.22 -13.62
N GLU A 84 -19.82 11.28 -14.92
CA GLU A 84 -19.08 12.29 -15.74
C GLU A 84 -17.72 12.88 -15.32
N ASP A 85 -17.23 12.69 -14.10
CA ASP A 85 -15.94 13.28 -13.68
C ASP A 85 -14.69 12.47 -14.11
N LEU A 86 -14.59 12.06 -15.37
CA LEU A 86 -13.32 11.57 -15.91
C LEU A 86 -12.51 12.76 -16.45
N PRO A 87 -11.20 12.88 -16.12
CA PRO A 87 -10.39 13.96 -16.68
C PRO A 87 -10.38 13.89 -18.20
N GLU A 88 -10.38 15.06 -18.83
CA GLU A 88 -10.05 15.19 -20.24
C GLU A 88 -8.58 14.78 -20.41
N ILE A 89 -8.33 13.69 -21.14
CA ILE A 89 -6.98 13.21 -21.42
C ILE A 89 -6.42 13.86 -22.70
N GLU A 90 -7.31 14.24 -23.61
CA GLU A 90 -6.96 14.87 -24.89
C GLU A 90 -6.45 16.31 -24.69
N GLY A 91 -5.40 16.67 -25.43
CA GLY A 91 -4.81 18.01 -25.40
C GLY A 91 -3.76 18.24 -24.32
N GLU A 92 -3.69 17.36 -23.32
CA GLU A 92 -2.63 17.36 -22.32
C GLU A 92 -1.33 16.75 -22.87
N ARG A 93 -0.18 17.18 -22.35
CA ARG A 93 1.10 16.53 -22.68
C ARG A 93 1.27 15.27 -21.83
N ALA A 94 1.17 15.42 -20.52
CA ALA A 94 1.13 14.31 -19.58
C ALA A 94 -0.02 14.48 -18.58
N LEU A 95 -0.56 13.36 -18.11
CA LEU A 95 -1.60 13.30 -17.09
C LEU A 95 -1.14 12.38 -15.96
N ILE A 96 -1.22 12.86 -14.73
CA ILE A 96 -1.02 12.07 -13.52
C ILE A 96 -2.37 11.88 -12.86
N LEU A 97 -2.80 10.62 -12.74
CA LEU A 97 -4.10 10.25 -12.22
C LEU A 97 -3.98 9.42 -10.93
N GLU A 98 -4.52 9.95 -9.84
CA GLU A 98 -4.57 9.28 -8.55
C GLU A 98 -5.97 8.73 -8.27
N GLY A 99 -6.04 7.71 -7.40
CA GLY A 99 -7.32 7.13 -7.00
C GLY A 99 -7.98 6.30 -8.09
N CYS A 100 -7.20 5.67 -8.98
CA CYS A 100 -7.77 4.89 -10.08
C CYS A 100 -8.60 3.69 -9.59
N HIS A 101 -8.39 3.23 -8.35
CA HIS A 101 -9.23 2.22 -7.72
C HIS A 101 -10.71 2.65 -7.59
N TYR A 102 -11.03 3.94 -7.65
CA TYR A 102 -12.41 4.44 -7.64
C TYR A 102 -13.11 4.43 -9.02
N LEU A 103 -12.44 3.95 -10.07
CA LEU A 103 -13.00 3.92 -11.43
C LEU A 103 -14.06 2.85 -11.66
N TYR A 104 -14.35 2.00 -10.67
CA TYR A 104 -15.32 0.92 -10.80
C TYR A 104 -16.18 0.77 -9.54
N ARG A 105 -17.33 0.14 -9.74
CA ARG A 105 -18.24 -0.38 -8.72
C ARG A 105 -18.29 -1.90 -8.81
N ARG A 106 -18.43 -2.57 -7.67
CA ARG A 106 -18.63 -4.03 -7.64
C ARG A 106 -20.12 -4.38 -7.64
N ASP A 107 -20.79 -3.98 -8.69
CA ASP A 107 -22.19 -4.29 -8.98
C ASP A 107 -22.38 -4.54 -10.48
N ILE A 108 -23.62 -4.78 -10.88
CA ILE A 108 -23.98 -4.96 -12.30
C ILE A 108 -23.77 -3.63 -13.01
N ASP A 109 -23.11 -3.66 -14.17
CA ASP A 109 -22.74 -2.48 -14.97
C ASP A 109 -21.76 -1.50 -14.27
N GLY A 110 -21.13 -1.94 -13.17
CA GLY A 110 -20.20 -1.12 -12.39
C GLY A 110 -18.85 -0.81 -13.06
N PHE A 111 -18.62 -1.22 -14.31
CA PHE A 111 -17.36 -1.03 -15.02
C PHE A 111 -17.39 0.05 -16.10
N ASP A 112 -18.56 0.59 -16.44
CA ASP A 112 -18.73 1.55 -17.55
C ASP A 112 -17.72 2.71 -17.51
N ARG A 113 -17.42 3.21 -16.31
CA ARG A 113 -16.46 4.29 -16.10
C ARG A 113 -15.01 3.87 -16.34
N LEU A 114 -14.63 2.68 -15.87
CA LEU A 114 -13.32 2.11 -16.13
C LEU A 114 -13.16 1.87 -17.63
N GLU A 115 -14.17 1.28 -18.28
CA GLU A 115 -14.16 1.02 -19.71
C GLU A 115 -14.01 2.32 -20.52
N ALA A 116 -14.79 3.36 -20.20
CA ALA A 116 -14.66 4.68 -20.81
C ALA A 116 -13.27 5.31 -20.59
N PHE A 117 -12.67 5.11 -19.41
CA PHE A 117 -11.30 5.57 -19.15
C PHE A 117 -10.28 4.82 -20.00
N LEU A 118 -10.36 3.49 -20.09
CA LEU A 118 -9.47 2.65 -20.88
C LEU A 118 -9.59 2.94 -22.39
N GLU A 119 -10.80 3.20 -22.88
CA GLU A 119 -11.02 3.64 -24.26
C GLU A 119 -10.31 4.96 -24.56
N ARG A 120 -10.44 5.97 -23.68
CA ARG A 120 -9.70 7.24 -23.82
C ARG A 120 -8.20 7.03 -23.76
N LEU A 121 -7.75 6.14 -22.88
CA LEU A 121 -6.33 5.79 -22.72
C LEU A 121 -5.76 5.13 -23.99
N ALA A 122 -6.55 4.31 -24.69
CA ALA A 122 -6.14 3.67 -25.94
C ALA A 122 -6.12 4.63 -27.15
N MET A 123 -6.93 5.70 -27.11
CA MET A 123 -7.02 6.69 -28.20
C MET A 123 -6.08 7.89 -28.01
N THR A 124 -5.52 8.06 -26.82
CA THR A 124 -4.69 9.23 -26.50
C THR A 124 -3.24 9.07 -26.87
N ASN A 125 -2.61 10.22 -27.03
CA ASN A 125 -1.18 10.40 -27.27
C ASN A 125 -0.47 11.02 -26.04
N THR A 126 -1.21 11.20 -24.96
CA THR A 126 -0.76 11.77 -23.68
C THR A 126 -0.06 10.68 -22.88
N LEU A 127 1.08 10.99 -22.26
CA LEU A 127 1.65 10.09 -21.25
C LEU A 127 0.72 10.07 -20.04
N VAL A 128 0.13 8.92 -19.72
CA VAL A 128 -0.71 8.78 -18.52
C VAL A 128 0.02 7.95 -17.47
N ILE A 129 0.26 8.55 -16.30
CA ILE A 129 0.83 7.89 -15.12
C ILE A 129 -0.29 7.74 -14.09
N THR A 130 -0.60 6.51 -13.73
CA THR A 130 -1.75 6.17 -12.88
C THR A 130 -1.34 5.57 -11.55
N GLY A 131 -2.13 5.85 -10.51
CA GLY A 131 -1.97 5.27 -9.19
C GLY A 131 -3.06 4.27 -8.83
N TRP A 132 -2.66 3.02 -8.54
CA TRP A 132 -3.56 1.92 -8.20
C TRP A 132 -3.30 1.32 -6.83
N ASN A 133 -4.39 1.00 -6.14
CA ASN A 133 -4.40 0.07 -5.02
C ASN A 133 -4.17 -1.36 -5.56
N ARG A 134 -3.26 -2.13 -4.95
CA ARG A 134 -2.92 -3.50 -5.39
C ARG A 134 -4.12 -4.43 -5.44
N TYR A 135 -5.01 -4.37 -4.46
CA TYR A 135 -6.18 -5.25 -4.36
C TYR A 135 -7.20 -4.95 -5.45
N SER A 136 -7.46 -3.67 -5.73
CA SER A 136 -8.24 -3.28 -6.92
C SER A 136 -7.55 -3.67 -8.21
N TRP A 137 -6.24 -3.44 -8.33
CA TRP A 137 -5.47 -3.81 -9.53
C TRP A 137 -5.57 -5.31 -9.83
N GLN A 138 -5.38 -6.17 -8.81
CA GLN A 138 -5.51 -7.61 -8.94
C GLN A 138 -6.92 -8.02 -9.36
N TYR A 139 -7.95 -7.44 -8.73
CA TYR A 139 -9.35 -7.68 -9.11
C TYR A 139 -9.60 -7.31 -10.56
N LEU A 140 -9.28 -6.07 -10.95
CA LEU A 140 -9.51 -5.55 -12.28
C LEU A 140 -8.67 -6.24 -13.35
N THR A 141 -7.46 -6.71 -13.02
CA THR A 141 -6.66 -7.56 -13.90
C THR A 141 -7.38 -8.89 -14.16
N ALA A 142 -7.94 -9.49 -13.11
CA ALA A 142 -8.66 -10.76 -13.23
C ALA A 142 -9.99 -10.65 -14.00
N VAL A 143 -10.72 -9.54 -13.86
CA VAL A 143 -12.06 -9.39 -14.47
C VAL A 143 -12.07 -8.61 -15.79
N GLN A 144 -11.18 -7.63 -15.95
CA GLN A 144 -11.17 -6.66 -17.06
C GLN A 144 -9.82 -6.55 -17.76
N ARG A 145 -8.80 -7.32 -17.33
CA ARG A 145 -7.46 -7.35 -17.94
C ARG A 145 -6.83 -5.96 -18.09
N ILE A 146 -6.99 -5.12 -17.06
CA ILE A 146 -6.51 -3.73 -17.10
C ILE A 146 -5.00 -3.63 -17.31
N ASP A 147 -4.24 -4.67 -16.99
CA ASP A 147 -2.81 -4.79 -17.23
C ASP A 147 -2.45 -4.64 -18.71
N GLU A 148 -3.33 -5.03 -19.64
CA GLU A 148 -3.10 -4.87 -21.08
C GLU A 148 -3.05 -3.41 -21.53
N ALA A 149 -3.65 -2.49 -20.77
CA ALA A 149 -3.66 -1.07 -21.09
C ALA A 149 -2.41 -0.31 -20.58
N PHE A 150 -1.56 -0.98 -19.77
CA PHE A 150 -0.37 -0.38 -19.17
C PHE A 150 0.89 -1.16 -19.54
N PRO A 151 1.59 -0.76 -20.62
CA PRO A 151 2.85 -1.36 -21.04
C PRO A 151 3.92 -1.40 -19.93
N LEU A 152 3.89 -0.41 -19.03
CA LEU A 152 4.78 -0.35 -17.88
C LEU A 152 4.00 -0.36 -16.55
N SER A 153 4.10 -1.48 -15.82
CA SER A 153 3.66 -1.57 -14.43
C SER A 153 4.85 -1.51 -13.46
N ILE A 154 4.79 -0.58 -12.50
CA ILE A 154 5.75 -0.40 -11.42
C ILE A 154 5.06 -0.76 -10.10
N THR A 155 5.40 -1.92 -9.55
CA THR A 155 4.89 -2.37 -8.25
C THR A 155 5.88 -2.05 -7.13
N LEU A 156 5.40 -1.44 -6.06
CA LEU A 156 6.20 -1.22 -4.85
C LEU A 156 6.21 -2.52 -4.03
N PRO A 157 7.39 -3.13 -3.80
CA PRO A 157 7.51 -4.30 -2.95
C PRO A 157 7.37 -3.93 -1.47
N PRO A 158 7.02 -4.90 -0.61
CA PRO A 158 7.18 -4.73 0.83
C PRO A 158 8.65 -4.54 1.19
N LEU A 159 8.92 -3.70 2.18
CA LEU A 159 10.25 -3.41 2.68
C LEU A 159 10.71 -4.45 3.72
N ASP A 160 12.01 -4.73 3.74
CA ASP A 160 12.64 -5.50 4.82
C ASP A 160 12.88 -4.64 6.07
N ALA A 161 13.47 -5.22 7.13
CA ALA A 161 13.64 -4.54 8.41
C ALA A 161 14.62 -3.35 8.33
N GLU A 162 15.70 -3.48 7.57
CA GLU A 162 16.72 -2.43 7.38
C GLU A 162 16.15 -1.27 6.55
N GLN A 163 15.32 -1.60 5.56
CA GLN A 163 14.61 -0.63 4.76
C GLN A 163 13.52 0.11 5.58
N ILE A 164 12.77 -0.60 6.42
CA ILE A 164 11.80 0.01 7.35
C ILE A 164 12.50 0.94 8.34
N GLU A 165 13.64 0.53 8.89
CA GLU A 165 14.47 1.38 9.73
C GLU A 165 14.85 2.68 9.01
N SER A 166 15.30 2.57 7.75
CA SER A 166 15.67 3.72 6.93
C SER A 166 14.51 4.69 6.72
N VAL A 167 13.30 4.19 6.47
CA VAL A 167 12.08 5.02 6.36
C VAL A 167 11.79 5.74 7.68
N ILE A 168 11.76 5.00 8.80
CA ILE A 168 11.38 5.58 10.10
C ILE A 168 12.39 6.63 10.54
N ARG A 169 13.69 6.38 10.38
CA ARG A 169 14.75 7.35 10.72
C ARG A 169 14.66 8.63 9.91
N ALA A 170 14.18 8.54 8.68
CA ALA A 170 14.01 9.73 7.84
C ALA A 170 12.69 10.45 8.10
N HIS A 171 11.68 9.76 8.65
CA HIS A 171 10.38 10.32 9.04
C HIS A 171 10.46 11.14 10.34
N ASP A 172 11.27 10.71 11.30
CA ASP A 172 11.36 11.36 12.61
C ASP A 172 12.64 12.23 12.73
N ASP A 173 12.47 13.56 12.68
CA ASP A 173 13.53 14.54 12.93
C ASP A 173 13.84 14.72 14.44
N GLY A 174 13.09 14.05 15.32
CA GLY A 174 13.23 14.10 16.76
C GLY A 174 14.42 13.29 17.30
N PRO A 175 14.76 13.47 18.59
CA PRO A 175 15.71 12.59 19.25
C PRO A 175 15.12 11.17 19.31
N TYR A 176 15.82 10.23 18.69
CA TYR A 176 15.41 8.84 18.67
C TYR A 176 15.31 8.27 20.10
N PRO A 177 14.28 7.45 20.42
CA PRO A 177 14.12 6.87 21.74
C PRO A 177 15.26 5.89 22.08
N ASP A 178 15.51 5.72 23.37
CA ASP A 178 16.44 4.70 23.87
C ASP A 178 15.82 3.30 23.72
N TYR A 179 16.56 2.37 23.13
CA TYR A 179 16.15 0.98 22.99
C TYR A 179 16.39 0.20 24.27
N VAL A 180 15.33 -0.35 24.87
CA VAL A 180 15.40 -1.06 26.15
C VAL A 180 14.99 -2.52 26.03
N ASP A 181 15.75 -3.40 26.68
CA ASP A 181 15.44 -4.83 26.75
C ASP A 181 14.50 -5.13 27.93
N THR A 182 13.28 -5.55 27.62
CA THR A 182 12.29 -6.00 28.62
C THR A 182 12.35 -7.49 28.92
N GLY A 183 13.42 -8.18 28.48
CA GLY A 183 13.60 -9.63 28.66
C GLY A 183 12.84 -10.46 27.62
N GLU A 184 12.35 -11.64 28.00
CA GLU A 184 11.56 -12.50 27.09
C GLU A 184 10.22 -11.88 26.67
N ALA A 185 9.69 -10.95 27.46
CA ALA A 185 8.44 -10.26 27.14
C ALA A 185 8.62 -9.42 25.86
N GLY A 186 7.75 -9.64 24.87
CA GLY A 186 7.77 -8.92 23.59
C GLY A 186 8.56 -9.59 22.45
N ARG A 187 9.30 -10.67 22.72
CA ARG A 187 10.05 -11.42 21.71
C ARG A 187 9.15 -12.46 21.03
N ILE A 188 9.07 -12.41 19.70
CA ILE A 188 8.16 -13.27 18.92
C ILE A 188 8.83 -14.64 18.68
N LYS A 189 8.25 -15.72 19.22
CA LYS A 189 8.74 -17.10 19.04
C LYS A 189 8.18 -17.70 17.74
N THR A 190 8.78 -17.42 16.58
CA THR A 190 8.29 -17.94 15.28
C THR A 190 9.40 -18.42 14.34
N LEU A 191 8.99 -19.04 13.23
CA LEU A 191 9.84 -19.39 12.09
C LEU A 191 9.46 -18.48 10.92
N ASP A 192 10.44 -17.90 10.25
CA ASP A 192 10.24 -17.12 9.03
C ASP A 192 10.37 -18.00 7.80
N LEU A 193 9.55 -17.73 6.80
CA LEU A 193 9.66 -18.33 5.49
C LEU A 193 10.18 -17.26 4.52
N VAL A 194 11.50 -17.24 4.29
CA VAL A 194 12.13 -16.30 3.36
C VAL A 194 12.25 -16.98 2.01
N ARG A 195 11.77 -16.35 0.93
CA ARG A 195 11.99 -16.87 -0.42
C ARG A 195 13.36 -16.42 -0.91
N HIS A 196 14.19 -17.37 -1.27
CA HIS A 196 15.49 -17.10 -1.88
C HIS A 196 15.43 -17.47 -3.35
N ASP A 197 15.68 -16.49 -4.22
CA ASP A 197 15.80 -16.74 -5.64
C ASP A 197 17.17 -17.36 -5.94
N VAL A 198 17.14 -18.56 -6.53
CA VAL A 198 18.33 -19.28 -6.96
C VAL A 198 18.38 -19.22 -8.48
N SER A 199 19.42 -18.57 -9.01
CA SER A 199 19.66 -18.54 -10.45
C SER A 199 20.00 -19.95 -10.96
N LEU A 200 19.27 -20.41 -11.96
CA LEU A 200 19.47 -21.66 -12.68
C LEU A 200 20.13 -21.38 -14.05
N PRO A 201 20.79 -22.38 -14.66
CA PRO A 201 21.36 -22.23 -16.01
C PRO A 201 20.31 -21.82 -17.05
N GLY A 202 20.65 -20.79 -17.84
CA GLY A 202 19.80 -20.22 -18.88
C GLY A 202 18.66 -19.38 -18.31
N ASP A 203 18.93 -18.11 -17.97
CA ASP A 203 18.00 -17.03 -17.58
C ASP A 203 16.76 -17.42 -16.75
N ARG A 204 16.87 -18.48 -15.94
CA ARG A 204 15.79 -18.99 -15.10
C ARG A 204 16.15 -18.73 -13.66
N ALA A 205 15.18 -18.29 -12.86
CA ALA A 205 15.30 -18.22 -11.41
C ALA A 205 14.25 -19.15 -10.79
N LEU A 206 14.64 -19.88 -9.75
CA LEU A 206 13.73 -20.66 -8.92
C LEU A 206 13.67 -20.04 -7.54
N SER A 207 12.49 -19.59 -7.14
CA SER A 207 12.24 -19.07 -5.80
C SER A 207 12.00 -20.23 -4.84
N VAL A 208 12.94 -20.47 -3.93
CA VAL A 208 12.87 -21.59 -2.97
C VAL A 208 12.50 -21.03 -1.59
N PRO A 209 11.47 -21.57 -0.92
CA PRO A 209 11.16 -21.18 0.45
C PRO A 209 12.23 -21.72 1.40
N LEU A 210 12.88 -20.81 2.12
CA LEU A 210 13.86 -21.12 3.15
C LEU A 210 13.25 -20.81 4.52
N VAL A 211 13.16 -21.82 5.38
CA VAL A 211 12.72 -21.63 6.76
C VAL A 211 13.90 -21.11 7.57
N ARG A 212 13.80 -19.89 8.10
CA ARG A 212 14.77 -19.33 9.04
C ARG A 212 14.15 -19.24 10.43
N PRO A 213 14.74 -19.84 11.48
CA PRO A 213 14.28 -19.58 12.83
C PRO A 213 14.45 -18.09 13.16
N ASN A 214 13.43 -17.50 13.77
CA ASN A 214 13.47 -16.08 14.14
C ASN A 214 14.59 -15.85 15.17
N LEU A 215 15.57 -15.02 14.79
CA LEU A 215 16.75 -14.73 15.61
C LEU A 215 16.42 -13.94 16.88
N SER A 216 15.29 -13.22 16.94
CA SER A 216 14.80 -12.58 18.17
C SER A 216 14.44 -13.60 19.28
N TRP A 217 14.20 -14.87 18.93
CA TRP A 217 14.12 -15.98 19.88
C TRP A 217 15.52 -16.50 20.27
N LEU A 218 16.47 -16.51 19.33
CA LEU A 218 17.84 -17.01 19.52
C LEU A 218 18.72 -16.10 20.40
N VAL A 219 18.34 -14.83 20.63
CA VAL A 219 18.98 -13.98 21.66
C VAL A 219 18.89 -14.62 23.08
N SER A 220 17.97 -15.56 23.30
CA SER A 220 17.90 -16.34 24.56
C SER A 220 18.92 -17.50 24.64
N TRP A 221 19.53 -17.90 23.52
CA TRP A 221 20.47 -19.02 23.40
C TRP A 221 21.80 -18.52 22.82
N SER A 222 22.69 -18.05 23.68
CA SER A 222 24.06 -17.67 23.34
C SER A 222 24.90 -18.87 22.87
N ILE A 223 24.88 -19.17 21.56
CA ILE A 223 25.79 -20.15 20.93
C ILE A 223 26.42 -19.63 19.62
N TRP A 224 25.99 -18.48 19.06
CA TRP A 224 26.59 -17.92 17.83
C TRP A 224 26.92 -16.43 18.02
N ASP A 225 28.09 -16.02 17.49
CA ASP A 225 28.82 -14.78 17.76
C ASP A 225 28.19 -13.50 17.16
N ASP A 226 26.94 -13.56 16.69
CA ASP A 226 26.16 -12.46 16.10
C ASP A 226 24.89 -12.20 16.93
N ALA A 227 25.03 -11.62 18.12
CA ALA A 227 23.89 -11.17 18.91
C ALA A 227 23.31 -9.88 18.30
N GLU A 228 22.23 -10.03 17.54
CA GLU A 228 21.45 -8.93 16.94
C GLU A 228 20.96 -7.95 18.03
N SER A 229 21.07 -6.63 17.79
CA SER A 229 20.75 -5.60 18.78
C SER A 229 19.24 -5.53 19.08
N ILE A 230 18.85 -5.02 20.25
CA ILE A 230 17.42 -4.80 20.61
C ILE A 230 16.71 -3.92 19.56
N GLU A 231 17.45 -2.97 19.01
CA GLU A 231 17.05 -2.12 17.90
C GLU A 231 16.67 -2.92 16.65
N ALA A 232 17.50 -3.87 16.22
CA ALA A 232 17.17 -4.74 15.10
C ALA A 232 15.94 -5.62 15.38
N VAL A 233 15.74 -6.09 16.63
CA VAL A 233 14.52 -6.81 17.03
C VAL A 233 13.27 -5.92 16.93
N VAL A 234 13.38 -4.64 17.30
CA VAL A 234 12.31 -3.65 17.18
C VAL A 234 11.91 -3.47 15.72
N PHE A 235 12.86 -3.24 14.82
CA PHE A 235 12.55 -3.05 13.40
C PHE A 235 12.06 -4.32 12.71
N GLU A 236 12.54 -5.50 13.10
CA GLU A 236 11.97 -6.75 12.59
C GLU A 236 10.52 -6.95 13.07
N LYS A 237 10.18 -6.54 14.30
CA LYS A 237 8.80 -6.57 14.78
C LYS A 237 7.90 -5.59 14.02
N LEU A 238 8.40 -4.37 13.73
CA LEU A 238 7.71 -3.39 12.89
C LEU A 238 7.50 -3.92 11.48
N ARG A 239 8.53 -4.47 10.84
CA ARG A 239 8.45 -5.08 9.50
C ARG A 239 7.37 -6.16 9.44
N ARG A 240 7.23 -6.99 10.48
CA ARG A 240 6.21 -8.05 10.52
C ARG A 240 4.80 -7.51 10.65
N LEU A 241 4.57 -6.66 11.65
CA LEU A 241 3.24 -6.11 11.92
C LEU A 241 2.78 -5.19 10.78
N SER A 242 3.72 -4.53 10.11
CA SER A 242 3.45 -3.74 8.90
C SER A 242 3.49 -4.53 7.61
N ASN A 243 3.87 -5.81 7.63
CA ASN A 243 4.21 -6.62 6.44
C ASN A 243 5.13 -5.89 5.44
N GLY A 244 6.03 -5.04 5.93
CA GLY A 244 6.92 -4.21 5.11
C GLY A 244 6.25 -2.99 4.46
N THR A 245 4.99 -2.69 4.78
CA THR A 245 4.30 -1.50 4.30
C THR A 245 4.79 -0.26 5.06
N PRO A 246 5.46 0.69 4.41
CA PRO A 246 6.15 1.77 5.11
C PRO A 246 5.19 2.69 5.87
N GLY A 247 4.02 3.05 5.31
CA GLY A 247 3.04 3.89 6.01
C GLY A 247 2.44 3.23 7.25
N ILE A 248 2.31 1.90 7.26
CA ILE A 248 1.85 1.13 8.43
C ILE A 248 2.97 1.08 9.49
N ALA A 249 4.21 0.83 9.08
CA ALA A 249 5.35 0.81 9.98
C ALA A 249 5.55 2.16 10.68
N THR A 250 5.46 3.26 9.94
CA THR A 250 5.52 4.60 10.51
C THR A 250 4.35 4.88 11.45
N SER A 251 3.12 4.45 11.10
CA SER A 251 1.96 4.59 12.00
C SER A 251 2.13 3.80 13.31
N LEU A 252 2.72 2.59 13.24
CA LEU A 252 3.07 1.79 14.41
C LEU A 252 4.15 2.49 15.25
N TRP A 253 5.19 3.01 14.59
CA TRP A 253 6.27 3.74 15.24
C TRP A 253 5.74 4.95 16.01
N ASP A 254 4.98 5.81 15.34
CA ASP A 254 4.41 7.03 15.92
C ASP A 254 3.53 6.70 17.13
N ARG A 255 2.72 5.64 17.04
CA ARG A 255 1.93 5.17 18.19
C ARG A 255 2.79 4.68 19.35
N CYS A 256 3.81 3.88 19.09
CA CYS A 256 4.66 3.33 20.15
C CYS A 256 5.52 4.41 20.83
N VAL A 257 6.02 5.37 20.05
CA VAL A 257 6.98 6.38 20.51
C VAL A 257 6.28 7.66 20.96
N ASN A 258 5.35 8.20 20.17
CA ASN A 258 4.70 9.48 20.47
C ASN A 258 3.50 9.32 21.40
N GLU A 259 2.82 8.18 21.40
CA GLU A 259 1.66 7.89 22.27
C GLU A 259 2.01 6.98 23.48
N GLY A 260 3.28 6.57 23.60
CA GLY A 260 3.80 5.67 24.64
C GLY A 260 4.04 6.30 26.03
N MET A 261 4.31 5.46 27.04
CA MET A 261 4.32 5.83 28.48
C MET A 261 5.33 6.92 28.89
N ASP A 262 6.41 7.13 28.15
CA ASP A 262 7.45 8.13 28.50
C ASP A 262 7.99 8.96 27.32
N GLY A 263 7.57 8.65 26.09
CA GLY A 263 8.01 9.32 24.85
C GLY A 263 9.52 9.26 24.59
N ARG A 264 10.24 8.35 25.27
CA ARG A 264 11.70 8.35 25.33
C ARG A 264 12.32 6.97 25.25
N THR A 265 11.55 5.91 25.44
CA THR A 265 12.05 4.54 25.34
C THR A 265 11.19 3.70 24.41
N ILE A 266 11.83 2.77 23.71
CA ILE A 266 11.13 1.74 22.94
C ILE A 266 11.67 0.36 23.25
N ALA A 267 10.76 -0.60 23.42
CA ALA A 267 11.07 -2.00 23.66
C ALA A 267 10.30 -2.87 22.67
N PRO A 268 10.79 -4.07 22.32
CA PRO A 268 10.01 -5.04 21.56
C PRO A 268 8.63 -5.32 22.18
N ALA A 269 8.50 -5.30 23.50
CA ALA A 269 7.23 -5.49 24.20
C ALA A 269 6.21 -4.36 24.01
N TYR A 270 6.60 -3.19 23.52
CA TYR A 270 5.69 -2.06 23.33
C TYR A 270 5.05 -2.07 21.93
N ILE A 271 5.59 -2.88 21.02
CA ILE A 271 5.15 -2.92 19.62
C ILE A 271 4.20 -4.09 19.44
N ASP A 272 2.95 -3.97 19.85
CA ASP A 272 1.97 -5.04 19.71
C ASP A 272 0.93 -4.71 18.65
N ASP A 273 0.31 -5.74 18.07
CA ASP A 273 -0.83 -5.57 17.17
C ASP A 273 -2.01 -5.01 17.96
N PRO A 274 -2.48 -3.81 17.63
CA PRO A 274 -3.57 -3.21 18.37
C PRO A 274 -4.95 -3.53 17.80
N VAL A 275 -5.01 -4.23 16.67
CA VAL A 275 -6.25 -4.61 16.04
C VAL A 275 -6.76 -5.88 16.71
N GLU A 276 -8.02 -5.84 17.15
CA GLU A 276 -8.65 -7.05 17.64
C GLU A 276 -8.84 -8.04 16.50
N ASP A 277 -8.79 -9.33 16.84
CA ASP A 277 -9.01 -10.43 15.90
C ASP A 277 -10.19 -10.16 14.94
N CYS A 278 -9.90 -10.10 13.64
CA CYS A 278 -10.85 -9.88 12.55
C CYS A 278 -11.58 -11.16 12.12
N HIS A 279 -11.33 -12.29 12.79
CA HIS A 279 -11.94 -13.56 12.45
C HIS A 279 -13.47 -13.59 12.68
N ARG A 280 -14.15 -14.38 11.83
CA ARG A 280 -15.57 -14.76 11.99
C ARG A 280 -16.57 -13.61 11.88
N ILE A 281 -16.27 -12.63 11.02
CA ILE A 281 -17.21 -11.59 10.61
C ILE A 281 -18.36 -12.15 9.75
N SER A 282 -19.46 -11.40 9.61
CA SER A 282 -20.56 -11.77 8.69
C SER A 282 -20.12 -11.65 7.22
N ASP A 283 -20.93 -12.14 6.29
CA ASP A 283 -20.66 -11.98 4.86
C ASP A 283 -20.80 -10.52 4.41
N ASP A 284 -21.75 -9.78 4.97
CA ASP A 284 -21.92 -8.34 4.73
C ASP A 284 -20.70 -7.54 5.24
N ALA A 285 -20.18 -7.89 6.42
CA ALA A 285 -18.93 -7.31 6.93
C ALA A 285 -17.73 -7.70 6.06
N ALA A 286 -17.66 -8.94 5.56
CA ALA A 286 -16.59 -9.35 4.66
C ALA A 286 -16.65 -8.59 3.33
N PHE A 287 -17.85 -8.32 2.80
CA PHE A 287 -18.02 -7.52 1.60
C PHE A 287 -17.66 -6.04 1.84
N LEU A 288 -18.13 -5.44 2.93
CA LEU A 288 -17.74 -4.10 3.38
C LEU A 288 -16.21 -3.99 3.52
N LEU A 289 -15.59 -4.97 4.16
CA LEU A 289 -14.15 -5.04 4.35
C LEU A 289 -13.39 -5.12 3.03
N TRP A 290 -13.88 -5.94 2.10
CA TRP A 290 -13.32 -6.01 0.76
C TRP A 290 -13.39 -4.66 0.04
N LEU A 291 -14.53 -3.98 0.10
CA LEU A 291 -14.70 -2.66 -0.51
C LEU A 291 -13.71 -1.65 0.07
N VAL A 292 -13.59 -1.58 1.39
CA VAL A 292 -12.67 -0.63 2.06
C VAL A 292 -11.20 -0.98 1.82
N VAL A 293 -10.82 -2.26 1.69
CA VAL A 293 -9.45 -2.67 1.33
C VAL A 293 -9.11 -2.32 -0.12
N ALA A 294 -10.04 -2.56 -1.05
CA ALA A 294 -9.82 -2.29 -2.47
C ALA A 294 -9.86 -0.78 -2.78
N LEU A 295 -10.80 -0.07 -2.18
CA LEU A 295 -11.08 1.33 -2.50
C LEU A 295 -10.43 2.32 -1.52
N GLU A 296 -9.81 1.86 -0.43
CA GLU A 296 -9.20 2.67 0.65
C GLU A 296 -10.20 3.52 1.47
N GLY A 297 -11.30 3.96 0.87
CA GLY A 297 -12.43 4.63 1.50
C GLY A 297 -13.72 4.45 0.70
N VAL A 298 -14.87 4.47 1.37
CA VAL A 298 -16.18 4.39 0.71
C VAL A 298 -17.19 5.26 1.42
N GLU A 299 -17.98 6.02 0.68
CA GLU A 299 -19.09 6.80 1.23
C GLU A 299 -20.18 5.89 1.79
N ARG A 300 -20.72 6.22 2.96
CA ARG A 300 -21.82 5.47 3.59
C ARG A 300 -23.05 5.37 2.71
N ALA A 301 -23.32 6.40 1.89
CA ALA A 301 -24.43 6.39 0.95
C ALA A 301 -24.25 5.30 -0.11
N GLN A 302 -23.03 5.14 -0.63
CA GLN A 302 -22.70 4.12 -1.65
C GLN A 302 -22.73 2.72 -1.06
N LEU A 303 -22.25 2.58 0.17
CA LEU A 303 -22.36 1.33 0.92
C LEU A 303 -23.85 0.94 1.12
N ALA A 304 -24.72 1.90 1.43
CA ALA A 304 -26.15 1.68 1.62
C ALA A 304 -26.92 1.30 0.34
N ASP A 305 -26.35 1.55 -0.84
CA ASP A 305 -26.89 1.08 -2.12
C ASP A 305 -26.49 -0.38 -2.43
N MET A 306 -25.38 -0.85 -1.85
CA MET A 306 -24.82 -2.18 -2.10
C MET A 306 -25.16 -3.21 -1.02
N LEU A 307 -25.41 -2.76 0.20
CA LEU A 307 -25.64 -3.60 1.38
C LEU A 307 -26.97 -3.24 2.07
N ASP A 308 -27.48 -4.17 2.88
CA ASP A 308 -28.67 -3.92 3.71
C ASP A 308 -28.40 -2.77 4.70
N GLN A 309 -29.25 -1.73 4.65
CA GLN A 309 -29.11 -0.50 5.42
C GLN A 309 -29.18 -0.72 6.94
N GLU A 310 -29.89 -1.74 7.42
CA GLU A 310 -29.95 -2.03 8.86
C GLU A 310 -28.69 -2.76 9.34
N ALA A 311 -28.14 -3.65 8.51
CA ALA A 311 -26.92 -4.39 8.82
C ALA A 311 -25.67 -3.50 8.78
N ILE A 312 -25.60 -2.58 7.82
CA ILE A 312 -24.39 -1.83 7.50
C ILE A 312 -23.86 -0.98 8.66
N GLY A 313 -24.76 -0.35 9.40
CA GLY A 313 -24.39 0.49 10.55
C GLY A 313 -23.74 -0.33 11.66
N THR A 314 -24.27 -1.53 11.90
CA THR A 314 -23.75 -2.47 12.89
C THR A 314 -22.38 -3.00 12.47
N GLU A 315 -22.20 -3.34 11.18
CA GLU A 315 -20.92 -3.86 10.69
C GLU A 315 -19.82 -2.79 10.66
N ILE A 316 -20.14 -1.56 10.24
CA ILE A 316 -19.20 -0.43 10.32
C ILE A 316 -18.78 -0.20 11.77
N GLN A 317 -19.72 -0.21 12.72
CA GLN A 317 -19.39 -0.01 14.14
C GLN A 317 -18.54 -1.15 14.69
N THR A 318 -18.82 -2.39 14.31
CA THR A 318 -18.03 -3.57 14.69
C THR A 318 -16.59 -3.45 14.19
N LEU A 319 -16.40 -3.16 12.90
CA LEU A 319 -15.06 -3.01 12.31
C LEU A 319 -14.31 -1.80 12.89
N ALA A 320 -15.03 -0.71 13.19
CA ALA A 320 -14.44 0.47 13.83
C ALA A 320 -13.97 0.19 15.26
N ASN A 321 -14.79 -0.54 16.05
CA ASN A 321 -14.41 -0.95 17.40
C ASN A 321 -13.19 -1.87 17.41
N LYS A 322 -13.02 -2.69 16.36
CA LYS A 322 -11.84 -3.55 16.18
C LYS A 322 -10.59 -2.79 15.71
N GLY A 323 -10.70 -1.50 15.37
CA GLY A 323 -9.59 -0.69 14.86
C GLY A 323 -9.27 -0.94 13.38
N ILE A 324 -10.15 -1.61 12.63
CA ILE A 324 -9.91 -1.96 11.23
C ILE A 324 -10.25 -0.79 10.30
N VAL A 325 -11.38 -0.13 10.57
CA VAL A 325 -11.85 1.04 9.81
C VAL A 325 -12.04 2.23 10.73
N ARG A 326 -12.06 3.43 10.17
CA ARG A 326 -12.48 4.66 10.85
C ARG A 326 -13.58 5.34 10.06
N VAL A 327 -14.39 6.11 10.75
CA VAL A 327 -15.47 6.90 10.15
C VAL A 327 -15.04 8.35 10.17
N GLU A 328 -14.90 8.95 8.99
CA GLU A 328 -14.58 10.37 8.80
C GLU A 328 -15.79 11.06 8.15
N GLY A 329 -16.61 11.73 8.95
CA GLY A 329 -17.85 12.33 8.44
C GLY A 329 -18.80 11.27 7.88
N THR A 330 -18.99 11.26 6.56
CA THR A 330 -19.83 10.30 5.82
C THR A 330 -19.04 9.14 5.22
N GLU A 331 -17.72 9.17 5.28
CA GLU A 331 -16.85 8.18 4.65
C GLU A 331 -16.38 7.13 5.66
N VAL A 332 -16.30 5.87 5.23
CA VAL A 332 -15.67 4.77 5.98
C VAL A 332 -14.32 4.49 5.33
N ARG A 333 -13.23 4.63 6.09
CA ARG A 333 -11.86 4.48 5.60
C ARG A 333 -11.12 3.35 6.27
N LEU A 334 -10.21 2.72 5.54
CA LEU A 334 -9.29 1.74 6.09
C LEU A 334 -8.32 2.42 7.06
N GLN A 335 -8.09 1.83 8.24
CA GLN A 335 -6.97 2.25 9.09
C GLN A 335 -5.68 1.54 8.68
N PRO A 336 -4.50 2.18 8.79
CA PRO A 336 -3.22 1.55 8.46
C PRO A 336 -3.04 0.18 9.13
N LEU A 337 -3.28 0.10 10.44
CA LEU A 337 -3.11 -1.12 11.22
C LEU A 337 -4.17 -2.18 10.89
N GLY A 338 -5.34 -1.75 10.40
CA GLY A 338 -6.43 -2.62 9.98
C GLY A 338 -6.17 -3.38 8.68
N LEU A 339 -5.20 -2.96 7.85
CA LEU A 339 -4.99 -3.54 6.52
C LEU A 339 -4.70 -5.04 6.57
N HIS A 340 -3.68 -5.46 7.34
CA HIS A 340 -3.22 -6.86 7.31
C HIS A 340 -4.21 -7.83 7.92
N PRO A 341 -4.81 -7.56 9.10
CA PRO A 341 -5.89 -8.40 9.63
C PRO A 341 -7.07 -8.51 8.65
N ALA A 342 -7.39 -7.41 7.95
CA ALA A 342 -8.45 -7.41 6.95
C ALA A 342 -8.12 -8.30 5.76
N VAL A 343 -6.93 -8.15 5.19
CA VAL A 343 -6.46 -8.94 4.04
C VAL A 343 -6.36 -10.41 4.39
N GLU A 344 -5.88 -10.76 5.59
CA GLU A 344 -5.83 -12.14 6.06
C GLU A 344 -7.24 -12.77 6.15
N GLU A 345 -8.22 -12.02 6.68
CA GLU A 345 -9.63 -12.45 6.72
C GLU A 345 -10.19 -12.69 5.32
N LEU A 346 -9.99 -11.73 4.43
CA LEU A 346 -10.49 -11.80 3.06
C LEU A 346 -9.81 -12.93 2.27
N HIS A 347 -8.50 -13.14 2.48
CA HIS A 347 -7.76 -14.23 1.87
C HIS A 347 -8.28 -15.59 2.33
N ARG A 348 -8.53 -15.77 3.63
CA ARG A 348 -9.10 -17.02 4.17
C ARG A 348 -10.47 -17.34 3.58
N ARG A 349 -11.24 -16.31 3.22
CA ARG A 349 -12.54 -16.43 2.55
C ARG A 349 -12.44 -16.55 1.02
N GLY A 350 -11.26 -16.43 0.44
CA GLY A 350 -11.06 -16.44 -1.01
C GLY A 350 -11.59 -15.19 -1.72
N LEU A 351 -11.76 -14.08 -1.00
CA LEU A 351 -12.21 -12.79 -1.55
C LEU A 351 -11.05 -11.92 -2.07
N VAL A 352 -9.81 -12.24 -1.69
CA VAL A 352 -8.58 -11.59 -2.15
C VAL A 352 -7.52 -12.65 -2.46
N TRP A 353 -6.71 -12.41 -3.50
CA TRP A 353 -5.65 -13.30 -3.97
C TRP A 353 -4.26 -12.87 -3.46
N PRO A 354 -3.33 -13.82 -3.26
CA PRO A 354 -1.99 -13.55 -2.74
C PRO A 354 -1.10 -12.72 -3.69
#